data_AF-A0AAJ5C087-F1
#
_entry.id   AF-A0AAJ5C087-F1
#
_cell.length_a   1.000
_cell.length_b   1.000
_cell.length_c   1.000
_cell.angle_alpha   90.00
_cell.angle_beta   90.00
_cell.angle_gamma   90.00
#
_symmetry.space_group_name_H-M   'P 1'
#
loop_
_entity.id
_entity.type
_entity.pdbx_description
1 polymer ?
#
loop_
_entity_poly.entity_id
_entity_poly.type
_entity_poly.pdbx_seq_one_letter_code
_entity_poly.pdbx_strand_id
1 'polypeptide(L)' 'MKNKQKNFFSRHLDEIKDTIFPFDENDSPGQRRVKKLGWVMFLILMSCGLLAMLVAVSFAH' A
#
# COMPACT_ATOMS: atom_id res chain seq x y z
N MET A 1 12.56 24.50 -7.50
CA MET A 1 11.66 23.45 -6.97
C MET A 1 12.49 22.51 -6.10
N LYS A 2 12.21 22.43 -4.79
CA LYS A 2 12.98 21.58 -3.86
C LYS A 2 12.67 20.12 -4.21
N ASN A 3 13.59 19.48 -4.92
CA ASN A 3 13.53 18.07 -5.28
C ASN A 3 13.73 17.26 -4.00
N LYS A 4 12.63 17.03 -3.27
CA LYS A 4 12.62 16.29 -2.01
C LYS A 4 13.00 14.87 -2.35
N GLN A 5 14.20 14.47 -1.94
CA GLN A 5 14.75 13.11 -2.04
C GLN A 5 13.67 12.11 -1.64
N LYS A 6 12.94 11.52 -2.59
CA LYS A 6 11.91 10.51 -2.28
C LYS A 6 12.67 9.32 -1.71
N ASN A 7 12.43 9.01 -0.44
CA ASN A 7 13.05 7.88 0.23
C ASN A 7 12.84 6.60 -0.60
N PHE A 8 13.86 5.74 -0.69
CA PHE A 8 13.85 4.49 -1.45
C PHE A 8 12.58 3.66 -1.20
N PHE A 9 12.17 3.59 0.06
CA PHE A 9 10.96 2.90 0.49
C PHE A 9 9.67 3.51 -0.07
N SER A 10 9.57 4.84 -0.11
CA SER A 10 8.41 5.52 -0.69
C SER A 10 8.30 5.29 -2.19
N ARG A 11 9.44 5.13 -2.88
CA ARG A 11 9.46 4.85 -4.32
C ARG A 11 8.95 3.44 -4.64
N HIS A 12 9.39 2.44 -3.88
CA HIS A 12 8.86 1.08 -4.01
C HIS A 12 7.39 0.97 -3.60
N LEU A 13 6.97 1.68 -2.54
CA LEU A 13 5.54 1.71 -2.19
C LEU A 13 4.67 2.31 -3.30
N ASP A 14 5.15 3.34 -4.00
CA ASP A 14 4.44 3.89 -5.15
C ASP A 14 4.40 2.91 -6.33
N GLU A 15 5.48 2.18 -6.62
CA GLU A 15 5.50 1.11 -7.65
C GLU A 15 4.52 -0.02 -7.32
N ILE A 16 4.50 -0.49 -6.07
CA ILE A 16 3.56 -1.53 -5.62
C ILE A 16 2.12 -1.03 -5.72
N LYS A 17 1.87 0.21 -5.27
CA LYS A 17 0.54 0.82 -5.38
C LYS A 17 0.08 0.89 -6.82
N ASP A 18 0.96 1.31 -7.74
CA ASP A 18 0.64 1.44 -9.16
C ASP A 18 0.41 0.07 -9.83
N THR A 19 1.17 -0.95 -9.40
CA THR A 19 0.99 -2.33 -9.89
C THR A 19 -0.35 -2.93 -9.43
N ILE A 20 -0.76 -2.71 -8.18
CA ILE A 20 -1.97 -3.33 -7.60
C ILE A 20 -3.23 -2.51 -7.91
N PHE A 21 -3.11 -1.18 -7.89
CA PHE A 21 -4.21 -0.24 -8.14
C PHE A 21 -3.77 0.82 -9.16
N PRO A 22 -3.63 0.45 -10.45
CA PRO A 22 -3.20 1.39 -11.48
C PRO A 22 -4.22 2.53 -11.59
N PHE A 23 -3.74 3.77 -11.53
CA PHE A 23 -4.58 4.94 -11.77
C PHE A 23 -4.61 5.21 -13.27
N ASP A 24 -5.81 5.13 -13.85
CA ASP A 24 -6.02 5.45 -15.26
C ASP A 24 -6.52 6.91 -15.37
N GLU A 25 -6.10 7.62 -16.41
CA GLU A 25 -6.60 8.99 -16.65
C GLU A 25 -8.10 9.01 -16.92
N ASN A 26 -8.67 7.94 -17.50
CA ASN A 26 -10.10 7.79 -17.73
C ASN A 26 -10.89 7.37 -16.47
N ASP A 27 -10.25 7.16 -15.32
CA ASP A 27 -10.97 6.81 -14.10
C ASP A 27 -11.88 7.96 -13.65
N SER A 28 -13.17 7.63 -13.47
CA SER A 28 -14.13 8.52 -12.82
C SER A 28 -13.70 8.86 -11.38
N PRO A 29 -14.13 10.01 -10.83
CA PRO A 29 -13.79 10.39 -9.45
C PRO A 29 -14.22 9.36 -8.40
N GLY A 30 -15.27 8.57 -8.69
CA GLY A 30 -15.67 7.43 -7.86
C GLY A 30 -14.67 6.28 -7.89
N GLN A 31 -14.23 5.86 -9.08
CA GLN A 31 -13.22 4.79 -9.23
C GLN A 31 -11.90 5.17 -8.58
N ARG A 32 -11.46 6.43 -8.68
CA ARG A 32 -10.25 6.92 -7.99
C ARG A 32 -10.36 6.81 -6.48
N ARG A 33 -11.53 7.08 -5.90
CA ARG A 33 -11.78 6.90 -4.45
C ARG A 33 -11.76 5.44 -4.05
N VAL A 34 -12.37 4.55 -4.83
CA VAL A 34 -12.37 3.10 -4.57
C VAL A 34 -10.95 2.54 -4.62
N LYS A 35 -10.15 2.90 -5.63
CA LYS A 35 -8.74 2.49 -5.74
C LYS A 35 -7.92 2.98 -4.54
N LYS A 36 -8.13 4.22 -4.11
CA LYS A 36 -7.48 4.77 -2.91
C LYS A 36 -7.90 4.04 -1.63
N LEU A 37 -9.18 3.70 -1.50
CA LEU A 37 -9.71 2.94 -0.37
C LEU A 37 -9.13 1.51 -0.36
N GLY A 38 -9.08 0.86 -1.53
CA GLY A 38 -8.48 -0.47 -1.71
C GLY A 38 -7.01 -0.49 -1.31
N TRP A 39 -6.24 0.54 -1.66
CA TRP A 39 -4.86 0.67 -1.22
C TRP A 39 -4.72 0.76 0.30
N VAL A 40 -5.57 1.55 0.97
CA VAL A 40 -5.56 1.67 2.43
C VAL A 40 -5.93 0.34 3.09
N MET A 41 -6.96 -0.35 2.58
CA MET A 41 -7.36 -1.66 3.09
C MET A 41 -6.26 -2.71 2.91
N PHE A 42 -5.56 -2.70 1.78
CA PHE A 42 -4.41 -3.57 1.53
C PHE A 42 -3.30 -3.36 2.56
N LEU A 43 -2.93 -2.11 2.85
CA LEU A 43 -1.90 -1.80 3.84
C LEU A 43 -2.30 -2.26 5.25
N ILE A 44 -3.57 -2.13 5.62
CA ILE A 44 -4.10 -2.61 6.91
C ILE A 44 -4.03 -4.15 6.98
N LEU A 45 -4.41 -4.85 5.91
CA LEU A 45 -4.35 -6.31 5.87
C LEU A 45 -2.91 -6.82 5.92
N MET A 46 -1.98 -6.17 5.22
CA MET A 46 -0.56 -6.52 5.26
C MET A 46 0.04 -6.31 6.66
N SER A 47 -0.25 -5.18 7.31
CA SER A 47 0.25 -4.93 8.66
C SER A 47 -0.38 -5.88 9.69
N CYS A 48 -1.68 -6.18 9.57
CA CYS A 48 -2.36 -7.15 10.40
C CYS A 48 -1.78 -8.56 10.23
N GLY A 49 -1.55 -9.00 8.99
CA GLY A 49 -0.93 -10.29 8.69
C GLY A 49 0.49 -10.41 9.24
N LEU A 50 1.28 -9.33 9.14
CA LEU A 50 2.63 -9.27 9.72
C LEU A 50 2.58 -9.42 11.25
N LEU A 51 1.68 -8.69 11.92
CA LEU A 51 1.49 -8.77 13.36
C LEU A 51 1.01 -10.17 13.79
N ALA A 52 0.06 -10.76 13.05
CA ALA A 52 -0.43 -12.10 13.32
C ALA A 52 0.69 -13.15 13.19
N MET A 53 1.54 -13.05 12.17
CA MET A 53 2.72 -13.91 12.02
C MET A 53 3.71 -13.74 13.17
N LEU A 54 4.01 -12.50 13.57
CA LEU A 54 4.92 -12.23 14.70
C LEU A 54 4.40 -12.86 15.99
N VAL A 55 3.10 -12.72 16.26
CA VAL A 55 2.44 -13.34 17.41
C VAL A 55 2.50 -14.87 17.31
N ALA A 56 2.15 -15.44 16.16
CA ALA A 56 2.17 -16.88 15.95
C ALA A 56 3.56 -17.49 16.17
N VAL A 57 4.61 -16.85 15.64
CA VAL A 57 6.01 -17.27 15.84
C VAL A 57 6.42 -17.13 17.32
N SER A 58 5.91 -16.14 18.04
CA SER A 58 6.22 -15.94 19.46
C SER A 58 5.65 -17.02 20.37
N PHE A 59 4.59 -17.71 19.95
CA PHE A 59 3.97 -18.83 20.69
C PHE A 59 4.31 -20.21 20.11
N ALA A 60 5.08 -20.26 19.01
CA ALA A 60 5.51 -21.50 18.37
C ALA A 60 6.82 -22.08 18.96
N HIS A 61 7.40 -21.43 19.96
CA HIS A 61 8.54 -21.89 20.77
C HIS A 61 8.08 -22.19 22.21
#